data_AF-A0A918AH97-F1
#
_entry.id   AF-A0A918AH97-F1
#
_cell.length_a   1.000
_cell.length_b   1.000
_cell.length_c   1.000
_cell.angle_alpha   90.00
_cell.angle_beta   90.00
_cell.angle_gamma   90.00
#
_symmetry.space_group_name_H-M   'P 1'
#
loop_
_entity.id
_entity.type
_entity.pdbx_description
1 polymer ?
#
loop_
_entity_poly.entity_id
_entity_poly.type
_entity_poly.pdbx_seq_one_letter_code
_entity_poly.pdbx_strand_id
1 'polypeptide(L)' 'MTVRMACEAGGVRVEVCDGGSTTSSPAVRVPSADDDGGRGLWLVDLLATAWGAHPDTTGGSVWFRVAGRV' A
#
# COMPACT_ATOMS: atom_id res chain seq x y z
N MET A 1 -9.76 8.44 4.82
CA MET A 1 -8.84 7.78 3.89
C MET A 1 -8.73 8.62 2.64
N THR A 2 -7.50 8.88 2.18
CA THR A 2 -7.21 9.59 0.93
C THR A 2 -6.21 8.75 0.12
N VAL A 3 -6.28 8.88 -1.20
CA VAL A 3 -5.35 8.24 -2.13
C VAL A 3 -4.72 9.33 -2.98
N ARG A 4 -3.39 9.36 -3.02
CA ARG A 4 -2.59 10.29 -3.83
C ARG A 4 -1.85 9.49 -4.87
N MET A 5 -1.83 10.01 -6.09
CA MET A 5 -1.15 9.37 -7.21
C MET A 5 -0.26 10.37 -7.91
N ALA A 6 0.94 9.95 -8.28
CA ALA A 6 1.88 10.72 -9.06
C ALA A 6 2.45 9.86 -10.18
N CYS A 7 2.51 10.40 -11.39
CA CYS A 7 3.24 9.78 -12.49
C CYS A 7 4.74 9.93 -12.22
N GLU A 8 5.47 8.82 -12.28
CA GLU A 8 6.94 8.79 -12.21
C GLU A 8 7.49 8.22 -13.53
N ALA A 9 8.79 8.40 -13.77
CA ALA A 9 9.43 7.79 -14.94
C ALA A 9 9.27 6.26 -14.87
N GLY A 10 8.58 5.68 -15.86
CA GLY A 10 8.36 4.24 -15.96
C GLY A 10 7.21 3.69 -15.11
N GLY A 11 6.35 4.52 -14.51
CA GLY A 11 5.21 4.01 -13.75
C GLY A 11 4.41 5.04 -12.96
N VAL A 12 3.66 4.55 -11.97
CA VAL A 12 2.86 5.37 -11.06
C VAL A 12 3.25 5.06 -9.62
N ARG A 13 3.45 6.12 -8.84
CA ARG A 13 3.53 6.02 -7.38
C ARG A 13 2.17 6.31 -6.77
N VAL A 14 1.74 5.43 -5.88
CA VAL A 14 0.49 5.54 -5.13
C VAL A 14 0.83 5.66 -3.66
N GLU A 15 0.17 6.59 -2.98
CA GLU A 15 0.21 6.73 -1.53
C GLU A 15 -1.21 6.71 -1.00
N VAL A 16 -1.43 5.87 0.01
CA VAL A 16 -2.71 5.69 0.69
C VAL A 16 -2.51 6.14 2.13
N CYS A 17 -3.23 7.20 2.51
CA CYS A 17 -3.26 7.72 3.86
C CYS A 17 -4.62 7.38 4.48
N ASP A 18 -4.64 6.78 5.65
CA ASP A 18 -5.85 6.62 6.44
C ASP A 18 -5.61 7.03 7.90
N GLY A 19 -6.67 6.96 8.70
CA GLY A 19 -6.57 7.27 10.14
C GLY A 19 -5.77 6.21 10.93
N GLY A 20 -5.40 5.12 10.25
CA GLY A 20 -4.65 3.98 10.72
C GLY A 20 -4.96 3.53 12.13
N SER A 21 -3.90 3.15 12.83
CA SER A 21 -3.98 2.66 14.20
C SER A 21 -2.75 3.10 14.96
N THR A 22 -2.95 3.59 16.18
CA THR A 22 -1.85 3.94 17.10
C THR A 22 -1.19 2.71 17.72
N THR A 23 -1.79 1.52 17.59
CA THR A 23 -1.35 0.28 18.25
C THR A 23 -0.86 -0.78 17.27
N SER A 24 -0.99 -0.57 15.96
CA SER A 24 -0.59 -1.55 14.95
C SER A 24 -0.02 -0.91 13.70
N SER A 25 1.01 -1.52 13.13
CA SER A 25 1.58 -1.12 11.85
C SER A 25 1.02 -1.96 10.69
N PRO A 26 1.02 -1.41 9.46
CA PRO A 26 0.69 -2.19 8.25
C PRO A 26 1.59 -3.41 8.15
N ALA A 27 1.01 -4.60 7.97
CA ALA A 27 1.74 -5.86 7.84
C ALA A 27 1.14 -6.72 6.73
N VAL A 28 2.01 -7.33 5.93
CA VAL A 28 1.60 -8.32 4.92
C VAL A 28 0.99 -9.51 5.65
N ARG A 29 -0.18 -9.95 5.18
CA ARG A 29 -0.83 -11.17 5.63
C ARG A 29 -1.00 -12.08 4.43
N VAL A 30 -0.72 -13.37 4.58
CA VAL A 30 -1.05 -14.37 3.55
C VAL A 30 -2.54 -14.67 3.68
N PRO A 31 -3.37 -14.27 2.71
CA PRO A 31 -4.81 -14.49 2.78
C PRO A 31 -5.14 -15.95 2.46
N SER A 32 -6.13 -16.52 3.17
CA SER A 32 -6.79 -17.75 2.77
C SER A 32 -7.73 -17.52 1.57
N ALA A 33 -8.10 -18.60 0.88
CA ALA A 33 -9.11 -18.57 -0.17
C ALA A 33 -10.47 -18.07 0.37
N ASP A 34 -10.81 -18.46 1.60
CA ASP A 34 -12.10 -18.16 2.24
C ASP A 34 -12.10 -16.83 3.00
N ASP A 35 -11.00 -16.08 3.03
CA ASP A 35 -10.95 -14.80 3.74
C ASP A 35 -11.75 -13.72 2.97
N ASP A 36 -12.54 -12.91 3.67
CA ASP A 36 -13.25 -11.80 3.04
C ASP A 36 -12.36 -10.56 2.81
N GLY A 37 -11.10 -10.57 3.28
CA GLY A 37 -10.22 -9.41 3.24
C GLY A 37 -8.73 -9.71 3.42
N GLY A 38 -7.94 -8.67 3.75
CA GLY A 38 -6.52 -8.80 4.07
C GLY A 38 -5.56 -8.97 2.88
N ARG A 39 -6.07 -8.97 1.64
CA ARG A 39 -5.26 -9.18 0.44
C ARG A 39 -4.47 -7.96 -0.02
N GLY A 40 -4.82 -6.75 0.44
CA GLY A 40 -4.29 -5.50 -0.08
C GLY A 40 -2.75 -5.44 -0.06
N LEU A 41 -2.14 -5.55 1.13
CA LEU A 41 -0.68 -5.54 1.24
C LEU A 41 -0.02 -6.76 0.61
N TRP A 42 -0.70 -7.90 0.57
CA TRP A 42 -0.21 -9.08 -0.14
C TRP A 42 -0.11 -8.84 -1.65
N LEU A 43 -1.11 -8.20 -2.25
CA LEU A 43 -1.09 -7.81 -3.66
C LEU A 43 -0.04 -6.74 -3.92
N VAL A 44 0.13 -5.78 -3.02
CA VAL A 44 1.18 -4.75 -3.13
C VAL A 44 2.57 -5.41 -3.10
N ASP A 45 2.81 -6.31 -2.15
CA ASP A 45 4.08 -7.03 -2.04
C ASP A 45 4.39 -7.86 -3.28
N LEU A 46 3.36 -8.45 -3.90
CA LEU A 46 3.51 -9.26 -5.11
C LEU A 46 3.72 -8.45 -6.39
N LEU A 47 3.06 -7.29 -6.53
CA LEU A 47 2.95 -6.58 -7.81
C LEU A 47 3.78 -5.30 -7.88
N ALA A 48 4.13 -4.69 -6.74
CA ALA A 48 4.84 -3.43 -6.72
C ALA A 48 6.33 -3.63 -7.01
N THR A 49 6.93 -2.68 -7.70
CA THR A 49 8.39 -2.65 -7.89
C THR A 49 9.13 -2.18 -6.64
N ALA A 50 8.44 -1.43 -5.78
CA ALA A 50 8.87 -1.07 -4.43
C ALA A 50 7.64 -0.60 -3.64
N TRP A 51 7.65 -0.83 -2.34
CA TRP A 51 6.61 -0.33 -1.44
C TRP A 51 7.17 -0.13 -0.02
N GLY A 52 6.43 0.59 0.80
CA GLY A 52 6.77 0.80 2.20
C GLY A 52 5.62 1.44 2.98
N ALA A 53 5.84 1.56 4.29
CA ALA A 53 4.93 2.25 5.19
C ALA A 53 5.70 3.26 6.03
N HIS A 54 5.08 4.41 6.31
CA HIS A 54 5.64 5.42 7.19
C HIS A 54 4.56 5.89 8.18
N PRO A 55 4.89 6.10 9.46
CA PRO A 55 3.97 6.77 10.37
C PRO A 55 3.77 8.22 9.91
N ASP A 56 2.52 8.64 9.75
CA ASP A 56 2.15 10.04 9.62
C ASP A 56 1.45 10.48 10.92
N THR A 57 1.48 11.78 11.19
CA THR A 57 0.76 12.48 12.26
C THR A 57 -0.72 12.12 12.35
N THR A 58 -1.32 11.59 11.28
CA THR A 58 -2.75 11.28 11.18
C THR A 58 -3.12 9.79 11.21
N GLY A 59 -2.17 8.85 11.25
CA GLY A 59 -2.52 7.42 11.27
C GLY A 59 -1.58 6.47 10.52
N GLY A 60 -0.69 6.98 9.67
CA GLY A 60 0.21 6.17 8.87
C GLY A 60 -0.19 6.09 7.41
N SER A 61 0.83 6.02 6.55
CA SER A 61 0.68 5.95 5.10
C SER A 61 1.37 4.71 4.56
N VAL A 62 0.75 4.05 3.60
CA VAL A 62 1.38 3.03 2.77
C VAL A 62 1.59 3.61 1.39
N TRP A 63 2.78 3.42 0.82
CA TRP A 63 3.06 3.78 -0.57
C TRP A 63 3.58 2.59 -1.35
N PHE A 64 3.35 2.60 -2.66
CA PHE A 64 3.90 1.61 -3.57
C PHE A 64 4.06 2.17 -4.99
N ARG A 65 4.93 1.54 -5.78
CA ARG A 65 5.15 1.87 -7.19
C ARG A 65 4.75 0.70 -8.07
N VAL A 66 4.03 0.99 -9.15
CA VAL A 66 3.68 0.00 -10.19
C VAL A 66 4.30 0.45 -11.51
N ALA A 67 4.96 -0.48 -12.20
CA ALA A 67 5.54 -0.20 -13.51
C ALA A 67 4.43 0.04 -14.55
N GLY A 68 4.64 1.03 -15.42
CA GLY A 68 3.84 1.18 -16.63
C GLY A 68 4.12 0.02 -17.57
N ARG A 69 3.08 -0.50 -18.22
CA ARG A 69 3.27 -1.42 -19.35
C ARG A 69 3.63 -0.57 -20.57
N VAL A 70 4.80 -0.85 -21.15
CA VAL A 70 5.24 -0.31 -22.45
C VAL A 70 4.66 -1.10 -23.60
#